data_AF-I3UA70-F1
#
_entry.id   AF-I3UA70-F1
#
_cell.length_a   1.000
_cell.length_b   1.000
_cell.length_c   1.000
_cell.angle_alpha   90.00
_cell.angle_beta   90.00
_cell.angle_gamma   90.00
#
_symmetry.space_group_name_H-M   'P 1'
#
loop_
_entity.id
_entity.type
_entity.pdbx_description
1 polymer ?
#
loop_
_entity_poly.entity_id
_entity_poly.type
_entity_poly.pdbx_seq_one_letter_code
_entity_poly.pdbx_strand_id
1 'polypeptide(L)' 'MNIRHDDVRGLAMGVTSHVIGTATEFKHSQEAGSYASLGMSLNGIFTAILIPVLYFLFF' A
#
# COMPACT_ATOMS: atom_id res chain seq x y z
N MET A 1 -12.58 3.83 14.73
CA MET A 1 -12.58 2.37 14.52
C MET A 1 -11.35 1.80 15.20
N ASN A 2 -11.50 1.06 16.29
CA ASN A 2 -10.39 0.45 17.02
C ASN A 2 -10.02 -0.89 16.35
N ILE A 3 -9.27 -0.84 15.26
CA ILE A 3 -8.70 -2.05 14.65
C ILE A 3 -7.50 -2.43 15.52
N ARG A 4 -7.67 -3.49 16.32
CA ARG A 4 -6.68 -4.04 17.27
C ARG A 4 -5.51 -4.77 16.57
N HIS A 5 -5.51 -4.77 15.24
CA HIS A 5 -4.57 -5.43 14.36
C HIS A 5 -3.87 -4.36 13.52
N ASP A 6 -2.71 -3.90 13.99
CA ASP A 6 -1.85 -2.92 13.32
C ASP A 6 -1.44 -3.36 11.91
N ASP A 7 -1.44 -4.67 11.67
CA ASP A 7 -1.24 -5.36 10.40
C ASP A 7 -2.30 -5.01 9.35
N VAL A 8 -3.59 -5.23 9.66
CA VAL A 8 -4.69 -4.90 8.74
C VAL A 8 -4.83 -3.39 8.59
N ARG A 9 -4.64 -2.64 9.68
CA ARG A 9 -4.73 -1.18 9.68
C ARG A 9 -3.62 -0.55 8.83
N GLY A 10 -2.40 -1.03 8.99
CA GLY A 10 -1.23 -0.63 8.20
C GLY A 10 -1.44 -0.93 6.72
N LEU A 11 -1.84 -2.15 6.37
CA LEU A 11 -2.09 -2.53 4.97
C LEU A 11 -3.19 -1.66 4.32
N ALA A 12 -4.31 -1.46 5.01
CA ALA A 12 -5.41 -0.64 4.51
C ALA A 12 -5.00 0.82 4.32
N MET A 13 -4.26 1.39 5.28
CA MET A 13 -3.67 2.72 5.15
C MET A 13 -2.73 2.77 3.96
N GLY A 14 -1.81 1.82 3.80
CA GLY A 14 -0.85 1.79 2.70
C GLY A 14 -1.46 1.64 1.29
N VAL A 15 -2.60 0.95 1.18
CA VAL A 15 -3.34 0.81 -0.09
C VAL A 15 -4.15 2.06 -0.43
N THR A 16 -4.74 2.71 0.58
CA THR A 16 -5.65 3.86 0.36
C THR A 16 -4.97 5.22 0.44
N SER A 17 -3.82 5.32 1.11
CA SER A 17 -3.12 6.59 1.36
C SER A 17 -1.92 6.79 0.44
N HIS A 18 -1.53 8.06 0.29
CA HIS A 18 -0.33 8.45 -0.43
C HIS A 18 0.94 8.06 0.35
N VAL A 19 2.12 8.09 -0.30
CA VAL A 19 3.43 7.74 0.31
C VAL A 19 3.66 8.41 1.67
N ILE A 20 3.17 9.63 1.81
CA ILE A 20 3.26 10.43 3.04
C ILE A 20 2.46 9.79 4.19
N GLY A 21 1.27 9.24 3.91
CA GLY A 21 0.43 8.55 4.90
C GLY A 21 1.07 7.25 5.38
N THR A 22 1.69 6.49 4.47
CA THR A 22 2.50 5.30 4.79
C THR A 22 3.69 5.65 5.71
N ALA A 23 4.38 6.77 5.46
CA ALA A 23 5.47 7.26 6.30
C ALA A 23 4.99 7.76 7.69
N THR A 24 3.77 8.28 7.77
CA THR A 24 3.15 8.70 9.04
C THR A 24 2.82 7.51 9.93
N GLU A 25 2.35 6.38 9.38
CA GLU A 25 2.04 5.17 10.18
C GLU A 25 3.30 4.55 10.81
N PHE A 26 4.48 4.69 10.20
CA PHE A 26 5.77 4.30 10.81
C PHE A 26 6.07 5.07 12.10
N LYS A 27 5.56 6.30 12.26
CA LYS A 27 5.71 7.06 13.51
C LYS A 27 4.79 6.55 14.62
N HIS A 28 3.74 5.82 14.27
CA HIS A 28 2.76 5.30 15.21
C HIS A 28 3.08 3.85 15.63
N SER A 29 3.40 2.98 14.67
CA SER A 29 3.82 1.61 14.92
C SER A 29 4.71 1.08 13.79
N GLN A 30 5.80 0.40 14.15
CA GLN A 30 6.74 -0.18 13.19
C GLN A 30 6.09 -1.31 12.37
N GLU A 31 5.22 -2.11 12.99
CA GLU A 31 4.45 -3.13 12.26
C GLU A 31 3.47 -2.48 11.28
N ALA A 32 2.66 -1.52 11.73
CA ALA A 32 1.70 -0.83 10.87
C ALA A 32 2.39 -0.16 9.66
N GLY A 33 3.53 0.50 9.87
CA GLY A 33 4.33 1.07 8.78
C GLY A 33 4.85 0.01 7.81
N SER A 34 5.28 -1.15 8.31
CA SER A 34 5.76 -2.25 7.46
C SER A 34 4.64 -2.77 6.56
N TYR A 35 3.46 -3.07 7.11
CA TYR A 35 2.30 -3.49 6.31
C TYR A 35 1.78 -2.40 5.36
N ALA A 36 1.86 -1.13 5.75
CA ALA A 36 1.53 -0.02 4.88
C ALA A 36 2.49 0.08 3.67
N SER A 37 3.79 -0.12 3.90
CA SER A 37 4.79 -0.14 2.81
C SER A 37 4.60 -1.32 1.84
N LEU A 38 4.16 -2.47 2.35
CA LEU A 38 3.78 -3.63 1.53
C LEU A 38 2.58 -3.31 0.64
N GLY A 39 1.51 -2.73 1.21
CA GLY A 39 0.32 -2.32 0.46
C GLY A 39 0.63 -1.36 -0.69
N MET A 40 1.45 -0.35 -0.42
CA MET A 40 1.91 0.60 -1.44
C MET A 40 2.75 -0.07 -2.53
N SER A 41 3.69 -0.93 -2.16
CA SER A 41 4.57 -1.62 -3.11
C SER A 41 3.80 -2.57 -4.03
N LEU A 42 2.82 -3.30 -3.48
CA LEU A 42 1.93 -4.18 -4.25
C LEU A 42 1.12 -3.39 -5.29
N ASN A 43 0.59 -2.23 -4.91
CA ASN A 43 -0.14 -1.38 -5.85
C ASN A 43 0.77 -0.85 -6.98
N GLY A 44 2.02 -0.49 -6.64
CA GLY A 44 3.03 -0.09 -7.62
C GLY A 44 3.40 -1.21 -8.59
N ILE A 45 3.63 -2.43 -8.08
CA ILE A 45 3.89 -3.61 -8.93
C ILE A 45 2.69 -3.92 -9.81
N PHE A 46 1.48 -3.86 -9.25
CA PHE A 46 0.25 -4.12 -9.99
C PHE A 46 0.11 -3.14 -11.16
N THR A 47 0.28 -1.84 -10.93
CA THR A 47 0.23 -0.83 -12.00
C THR A 47 1.40 -0.96 -12.99
N ALA A 48 2.59 -1.30 -12.54
CA ALA A 48 3.75 -1.53 -13.40
C ALA A 48 3.57 -2.71 -14.36
N ILE A 49 2.79 -3.72 -13.97
CA ILE A 49 2.43 -4.87 -14.83
C ILE A 49 1.18 -4.54 -15.66
N LEU A 50 0.18 -3.88 -15.06
CA LEU A 50 -1.10 -3.59 -15.70
C LEU A 50 -0.92 -2.68 -16.91
N ILE A 51 -0.12 -1.61 -16.81
CA ILE A 51 0.11 -0.64 -17.89
C ILE A 51 0.64 -1.31 -19.18
N PRO A 52 1.75 -2.08 -19.17
CA PRO A 52 2.27 -2.73 -20.38
C PRO A 52 1.34 -3.84 -20.89
N VAL A 53 0.64 -4.57 -20.02
CA VAL A 53 -0.35 -5.57 -20.44
C VAL A 53 -1.52 -4.91 -21.16
N LEU A 54 -2.02 -3.79 -20.63
CA LEU A 54 -3.10 -3.03 -21.25
C LEU A 54 -2.64 -2.44 -22.58
N TYR A 55 -1.40 -1.95 -22.67
CA TYR A 55 -0.82 -1.49 -23.92
C TYR A 55 -0.77 -2.61 -24.97
N PHE A 56 -0.28 -3.80 -24.63
CA PHE A 56 -0.19 -4.93 -25.56
C PHE A 56 -1.57 -5.51 -25.94
N LEU A 57 -2.58 -5.36 -25.09
CA LEU A 57 -3.93 -5.86 -25.37
C LEU A 57 -4.72 -4.94 -26.31
N PHE A 58 -4.52 -3.62 -26.20
CA PHE A 58 -5.28 -2.62 -26.96
C PHE A 58 -4.54 -2.06 -28.18
N PHE A 59 -3.22 -2.26 -28.29
CA PHE A 59 -2.36 -1.77 -29.37
C PHE A 59 -1.60 -2.91 -30.04
#